data_AF-A0AAU2IVB0-F1
#
_entry.id   AF-A0AAU2IVB0-F1
#
_cell.length_a   1.000
_cell.length_b   1.000
_cell.length_c   1.000
_cell.angle_alpha   90.00
_cell.angle_beta   90.00
_cell.angle_gamma   90.00
#
_symmetry.space_group_name_H-M   'P 1'
#
loop_
_entity.id
_entity.type
_entity.pdbx_description
1 polymer ?
#
loop_
_entity_poly.entity_id
_entity_poly.type
_entity_poly.pdbx_seq_one_letter_code
_entity_poly.pdbx_strand_id
1 'polypeptide(L)'
;MRKVTVPRPDPDWHPIATKLYNSLKTSGQADFYQNSDWALAYALCDDLSHYKKSGKRSAQMAQTLYSAFGNLLVTEGDRRRVRIELQEPEEETTPASVLAIADYRQELGLSD
;
A
#
# COMPACT_ATOMS: atom_id res chain seq x y z
N MET A 1 -3.42 -1.29 -16.02
CA MET A 1 -2.09 -0.70 -15.70
C MET A 1 -0.99 -1.63 -16.18
N ARG A 2 0.26 -1.16 -16.34
CA ARG A 2 1.39 -2.06 -16.64
C ARG A 2 1.61 -3.02 -15.47
N LYS A 3 2.12 -4.23 -15.73
CA LYS A 3 2.47 -5.19 -14.67
C LYS A 3 3.51 -4.56 -13.74
N VAL A 4 3.20 -4.57 -12.44
CA VAL A 4 4.08 -4.05 -11.38
C VAL A 4 4.88 -5.20 -10.80
N THR A 5 6.20 -5.01 -10.66
CA THR A 5 7.10 -5.97 -10.01
C THR A 5 7.69 -5.29 -8.78
N VAL A 6 7.30 -5.78 -7.61
CA VAL A 6 7.78 -5.24 -6.32
C VAL A 6 9.07 -5.96 -5.94
N PRO A 7 10.21 -5.25 -5.80
CA PRO A 7 11.44 -5.89 -5.37
C PRO A 7 11.33 -6.44 -3.94
N ARG A 8 12.13 -7.47 -3.63
CA ARG A 8 12.27 -7.93 -2.25
C ARG A 8 13.07 -6.87 -1.46
N PRO A 9 12.75 -6.65 -0.17
CA PRO A 9 13.57 -5.78 0.65
C PRO A 9 14.99 -6.33 0.73
N ASP A 10 15.96 -5.44 0.83
CA ASP A 10 17.34 -5.82 1.06
C ASP A 10 17.48 -6.48 2.45
N PRO A 11 18.07 -7.68 2.57
CA PRO A 11 18.22 -8.37 3.84
C PRO A 11 19.12 -7.60 4.83
N ASP A 12 20.02 -6.75 4.35
CA ASP A 12 20.92 -5.98 5.19
C ASP A 12 20.32 -4.66 5.66
N TRP A 13 19.09 -4.31 5.23
CA TRP A 13 18.45 -3.08 5.69
C TRP A 13 18.23 -3.06 7.20
N HIS A 14 18.27 -1.85 7.76
CA HIS A 14 17.86 -1.62 9.14
C HIS A 14 16.41 -2.11 9.35
N PRO A 15 16.07 -2.79 10.47
CA PRO A 15 14.74 -3.38 10.68
C PRO A 15 13.56 -2.43 10.47
N ILE A 16 13.73 -1.15 10.81
CA ILE A 16 12.72 -0.10 10.58
C ILE A 16 12.46 0.14 9.08
N ALA A 17 13.50 0.16 8.24
CA ALA A 17 13.35 0.34 6.80
C ALA A 17 12.64 -0.87 6.18
N THR A 18 13.04 -2.09 6.57
CA THR A 18 12.36 -3.33 6.16
C THR A 18 10.90 -3.35 6.58
N LYS A 19 10.60 -2.93 7.81
CA LYS A 19 9.21 -2.83 8.30
C LYS A 19 8.40 -1.84 7.48
N LEU A 20 8.94 -0.65 7.21
CA LEU A 20 8.27 0.37 6.41
C LEU A 20 8.02 -0.15 4.99
N TYR A 21 9.03 -0.66 4.31
CA TYR A 21 8.92 -1.17 2.94
C TYR A 21 7.88 -2.30 2.82
N ASN A 22 7.85 -3.21 3.79
CA ASN A 22 6.85 -4.29 3.80
C ASN A 22 5.44 -3.76 4.08
N SER A 23 5.27 -2.75 4.94
CA SER A 23 3.94 -2.14 5.16
C SER A 23 3.38 -1.44 3.92
N LEU A 24 4.22 -0.93 3.03
CA LEU A 24 3.75 -0.36 1.76
C LEU A 24 3.00 -1.39 0.92
N LYS A 25 3.44 -2.66 0.94
CA LYS A 25 2.83 -3.75 0.15
C LYS A 25 1.40 -4.07 0.56
N THR A 26 1.00 -3.66 1.76
CA THR A 26 -0.33 -3.93 2.34
C THR A 26 -1.09 -2.63 2.64
N SER A 27 -0.63 -1.48 2.14
CA SER A 27 -1.30 -0.19 2.34
C SER A 27 -2.03 0.23 1.07
N GLY A 28 -3.27 0.72 1.21
CA GLY A 28 -4.16 0.96 0.05
C GLY A 28 -3.63 1.92 -1.01
N GLN A 29 -2.75 2.87 -0.69
CA GLN A 29 -2.15 3.73 -1.72
C GLN A 29 -1.28 2.94 -2.72
N ALA A 30 -0.71 1.81 -2.30
CA ALA A 30 0.16 1.01 -3.13
C ALA A 30 -0.58 0.25 -4.24
N ASP A 31 -1.92 0.17 -4.16
CA ASP A 31 -2.77 -0.36 -5.24
C ASP A 31 -2.60 0.44 -6.54
N PHE A 32 -2.16 1.71 -6.43
CA PHE A 32 -1.91 2.62 -7.55
C PHE A 32 -0.43 2.82 -7.87
N TYR A 33 0.48 2.27 -7.07
CA TYR A 33 1.93 2.40 -7.31
C TYR A 33 2.34 1.68 -8.60
N GLN A 34 3.14 2.34 -9.41
CA GLN A 34 3.79 1.78 -10.58
C GLN A 34 5.23 1.36 -10.25
N ASN A 35 5.91 0.75 -11.22
CA ASN A 35 7.30 0.30 -11.05
C ASN A 35 8.24 1.44 -10.60
N SER A 36 8.01 2.68 -11.05
CA SER A 36 8.77 3.86 -10.63
C SER A 36 8.57 4.19 -9.15
N ASP A 37 7.35 4.08 -8.64
CA ASP A 37 7.03 4.35 -7.23
C ASP A 37 7.70 3.31 -6.33
N TRP A 38 7.67 2.03 -6.74
CA TRP A 38 8.35 0.95 -6.03
C TRP A 38 9.88 1.08 -6.06
N ALA A 39 10.45 1.54 -7.17
CA ALA A 39 11.88 1.84 -7.26
C ALA A 39 12.27 3.00 -6.35
N LEU A 40 11.46 4.07 -6.31
CA LEU A 40 11.68 5.19 -5.41
C LEU A 40 11.54 4.77 -3.94
N ALA A 41 10.51 4.01 -3.60
CA ALA A 41 10.31 3.48 -2.25
C ALA A 41 11.48 2.60 -1.79
N TYR A 42 12.04 1.79 -2.70
CA TYR A 42 13.22 0.97 -2.43
C TYR A 42 14.44 1.85 -2.12
N ALA A 43 14.73 2.84 -2.99
CA ALA A 43 15.84 3.76 -2.79
C ALA A 43 15.72 4.54 -1.48
N LEU A 44 14.53 5.06 -1.17
CA LEU A 44 14.28 5.77 0.09
C LEU A 44 14.42 4.87 1.32
N CYS A 45 14.10 3.57 1.21
CA CYS A 45 14.32 2.62 2.30
C CYS A 45 15.80 2.29 2.50
N ASP A 46 16.59 2.27 1.44
CA ASP A 46 18.04 2.15 1.55
C ASP A 46 18.68 3.38 2.23
N ASP A 47 18.29 4.58 1.81
CA ASP A 47 18.73 5.82 2.45
C ASP A 47 18.27 5.89 3.92
N LEU A 48 17.02 5.49 4.21
CA LEU A 48 16.51 5.40 5.57
C LEU A 48 17.29 4.38 6.41
N SER A 49 17.67 3.24 5.82
CA SER A 49 18.51 2.23 6.46
C SER A 49 19.86 2.81 6.86
N HIS A 50 20.56 3.48 5.92
CA HIS A 50 21.82 4.18 6.20
C HIS A 50 21.65 5.26 7.27
N TYR A 51 20.62 6.09 7.17
CA TYR A 51 20.32 7.13 8.15
C TYR A 51 20.06 6.55 9.55
N LYS A 52 19.32 5.43 9.65
CA LYS A 52 19.04 4.75 10.92
C LYS A 52 20.28 4.08 11.50
N LYS A 53 21.17 3.52 10.68
CA LYS A 53 22.44 2.93 11.14
C LYS A 53 23.47 3.98 11.56
N SER A 54 23.36 5.22 11.06
CA SER A 54 24.29 6.29 11.41
C SER A 54 24.24 6.65 12.89
N GLY A 55 25.43 6.77 13.51
CA GLY A 55 25.61 7.25 14.88
C GLY A 55 25.32 8.74 15.06
N LYS A 56 25.27 9.53 13.97
CA LYS A 56 24.86 10.94 13.97
C LYS A 56 23.80 11.16 12.90
N ARG A 57 22.65 11.67 13.32
CA ARG A 57 21.47 11.81 12.46
C ARG A 57 21.19 13.30 12.22
N SER A 58 21.34 13.73 10.96
CA SER A 58 21.04 15.11 10.54
C SER A 58 19.53 15.33 10.47
N ALA A 59 19.04 16.39 11.10
CA ALA A 59 17.64 16.80 11.04
C ALA A 59 17.21 17.14 9.60
N GLN A 60 18.09 17.78 8.82
CA GLN A 60 17.82 18.12 7.42
C GLN A 60 17.65 16.86 6.57
N MET A 61 18.50 15.85 6.76
CA MET A 61 18.36 14.57 6.06
C MET A 61 17.07 13.85 6.45
N ALA A 62 16.71 13.87 7.74
CA ALA A 62 15.44 13.31 8.21
C ALA A 62 14.24 13.97 7.52
N GLN A 63 14.25 15.31 7.45
CA GLN A 63 13.23 16.09 6.80
C GLN A 63 13.13 15.74 5.31
N THR A 64 14.25 15.67 4.59
CA THR A 64 14.28 15.27 3.18
C THR A 64 13.68 13.88 2.97
N LEU A 65 14.07 12.90 3.78
CA LEU A 65 13.55 11.54 3.68
C LEU A 65 12.04 11.49 3.93
N TYR A 66 11.56 12.12 4.99
CA TYR A 66 10.14 12.11 5.33
C TYR A 66 9.29 12.87 4.31
N SER A 67 9.79 13.99 3.77
CA SER A 67 9.12 14.68 2.66
C SER A 67 9.07 13.82 1.40
N ALA A 68 10.12 13.08 1.07
CA ALA A 68 10.13 12.18 -0.08
C ALA A 68 9.15 11.00 0.09
N PHE A 69 9.06 10.42 1.29
CA PHE A 69 8.00 9.45 1.60
C PHE A 69 6.60 10.07 1.54
N GLY A 70 6.44 11.33 1.93
CA GLY A 70 5.16 12.04 1.82
C GLY A 70 4.68 12.21 0.38
N ASN A 71 5.61 12.34 -0.58
CA ASN A 71 5.27 12.37 -2.02
C ASN A 71 4.74 11.03 -2.53
N LEU A 72 5.07 9.93 -1.84
CA LEU A 72 4.51 8.60 -2.09
C LEU A 72 3.20 8.36 -1.31
N LEU A 73 2.67 9.36 -0.59
CA LEU A 73 1.40 9.24 0.16
C LEU A 73 1.40 8.15 1.24
N VAL A 74 2.58 7.90 1.84
CA VAL A 74 2.81 6.80 2.78
C VAL A 74 1.92 6.92 4.02
N THR A 75 1.73 8.13 4.54
CA THR A 75 0.90 8.34 5.72
C THR A 75 -0.53 8.74 5.37
N GLU A 76 -1.43 8.51 6.31
CA GLU A 76 -2.83 8.95 6.19
C GLU A 76 -2.93 10.48 6.07
N GLY A 77 -2.10 11.21 6.82
CA GLY A 77 -2.03 12.66 6.72
C GLY A 77 -1.60 13.15 5.33
N ASP A 78 -0.64 12.46 4.68
CA ASP A 78 -0.23 12.80 3.32
C ASP A 78 -1.36 12.62 2.32
N ARG A 79 -2.18 11.57 2.47
CA ARG A 79 -3.37 11.32 1.65
C ARG A 79 -4.43 12.39 1.87
N ARG A 80 -4.78 12.70 3.12
CA ARG A 80 -5.75 13.76 3.45
C ARG A 80 -5.33 15.12 2.90
N ARG A 81 -4.04 15.46 2.97
CA ARG A 81 -3.51 16.73 2.46
C ARG A 81 -3.78 16.95 0.97
N VAL A 82 -3.77 15.87 0.18
CA VAL A 82 -4.10 15.91 -1.25
C VAL A 82 -5.53 15.46 -1.57
N ARG A 83 -6.38 15.33 -0.54
CA ARG A 83 -7.79 14.94 -0.64
C ARG A 83 -8.00 13.55 -1.25
N ILE A 84 -7.11 12.62 -0.94
CA ILE A 84 -7.28 11.20 -1.25
C ILE A 84 -7.89 10.50 -0.04
N GLU A 85 -9.03 9.85 -0.25
CA GLU A 85 -9.69 8.98 0.71
C GLU A 85 -9.54 7.53 0.25
N LEU A 86 -9.08 6.66 1.15
CA LEU A 86 -9.07 5.21 0.90
C LEU A 86 -10.41 4.66 1.37
N GLN A 87 -11.14 4.02 0.46
CA GLN A 87 -12.35 3.28 0.78
C GLN A 87 -11.99 1.82 0.97
N GLU A 88 -12.55 1.19 1.99
CA GLU A 88 -12.48 -0.27 2.08
C GLU A 88 -13.29 -0.85 0.92
N PRO A 89 -12.79 -1.90 0.24
CA PRO A 89 -13.57 -2.55 -0.79
C PRO A 89 -14.89 -3.02 -0.17
N GLU A 90 -16.01 -2.65 -0.80
CA GLU A 90 -17.32 -3.18 -0.40
C GLU A 90 -17.27 -4.70 -0.52
N GLU A 91 -17.72 -5.42 0.51
CA GLU A 91 -17.88 -6.87 0.40
C GLU A 91 -18.79 -7.16 -0.79
N GLU A 92 -18.37 -8.06 -1.68
CA GLU A 92 -19.23 -8.58 -2.76
C GLU A 92 -20.40 -9.33 -2.11
N THR A 93 -21.44 -8.58 -1.77
CA THR A 93 -22.69 -9.13 -1.27
C THR A 93 -23.52 -9.53 -2.47
N THR A 94 -23.89 -10.81 -2.53
CA THR A 94 -24.89 -11.25 -3.50
C THR A 94 -26.15 -10.41 -3.27
N PRO A 95 -26.62 -9.65 -4.28
CA PRO A 95 -27.77 -8.79 -4.09
C PRO A 95 -28.95 -9.60 -3.58
N ALA A 96 -29.73 -9.06 -2.63
CA ALA A 96 -30.88 -9.75 -2.07
C ALA A 96 -31.88 -10.22 -3.14
N SER A 97 -31.94 -9.52 -4.28
CA SER A 97 -32.72 -9.92 -5.46
C SER A 97 -32.21 -11.20 -6.12
N VAL A 98 -30.90 -11.41 -6.18
CA VAL A 98 -30.28 -12.63 -6.73
C VAL A 98 -30.49 -13.80 -5.78
N LEU A 99 -30.38 -13.58 -4.46
CA LEU A 99 -30.72 -14.59 -3.45
C LEU A 99 -32.20 -15.01 -3.54
N ALA A 100 -33.12 -14.04 -3.62
CA ALA A 100 -34.55 -14.33 -3.75
C ALA A 100 -34.89 -15.12 -5.03
N ILE A 101 -34.20 -14.86 -6.15
CA ILE A 101 -34.37 -15.64 -7.38
C ILE A 101 -33.80 -17.05 -7.23
N ALA A 102 -32.65 -17.21 -6.57
CA ALA A 102 -32.06 -18.52 -6.31
C ALA A 102 -32.97 -19.38 -5.43
N ASP A 103 -33.49 -18.81 -4.34
CA ASP A 103 -34.45 -19.44 -3.43
C ASP A 103 -35.72 -19.86 -4.18
N TYR A 104 -36.27 -18.97 -5.01
CA TYR A 104 -37.47 -19.25 -5.81
C TYR A 104 -37.24 -20.38 -6.83
N ARG A 105 -36.07 -20.44 -7.48
CA ARG A 105 -35.73 -21.52 -8.41
C ARG A 105 -35.57 -22.86 -7.70
N GLN A 106 -35.05 -22.85 -6.48
CA GLN A 106 -34.93 -24.03 -5.64
C GLN A 106 -36.32 -24.57 -5.23
N GLU A 107 -37.25 -23.69 -4.83
CA GLU A 107 -38.63 -24.08 -4.51
C GLU A 107 -39.37 -24.70 -5.71
N LEU A 108 -39.09 -24.24 -6.93
CA LEU A 108 -39.68 -24.77 -8.15
C LEU A 108 -39.00 -26.05 -8.68
N GLY A 109 -37.91 -26.52 -8.05
CA GLY A 109 -37.13 -27.66 -8.54
C GLY A 109 -36.43 -27.40 -9.88
N LEU A 110 -36.14 -26.14 -10.19
CA LEU A 110 -35.50 -25.67 -11.43
C LEU A 110 -34.00 -25.37 -11.24
N SER A 111 -33.41 -25.90 -10.17
CA SER A 111 -31.98 -25.87 -9.90
C SER A 111 -31.28 -27.06 -10.58
N ASP A 112 -30.43 -26.79 -11.58
CA ASP A 112 -29.52 -27.77 -12.20
C ASP A 112 -28.41 -28.21 -11.23
#